data_AF-A0A929BY34-F1
#
_entry.id   AF-A0A929BY34-F1
#
_cell.length_a   1.000
_cell.length_b   1.000
_cell.length_c   1.000
_cell.angle_alpha   90.00
_cell.angle_beta   90.00
_cell.angle_gamma   90.00
#
_symmetry.space_group_name_H-M   'P 1'
#
loop_
_entity.id
_entity.type
_entity.pdbx_description
1 polymer ?
#
loop_
_entity_poly.entity_id
_entity_poly.type
_entity_poly.pdbx_seq_one_letter_code
_entity_poly.pdbx_strand_id
1 'polypeptide(L)'
;EIDLILTTGGTGFSPRDRTPEATRKVVERLAPGLVEAMRARSMNKTPHAMLSRAVAGIRKSTLIVNLPGSPKAVEENLTVIIPALPHAIQLLREDPEAERGHHLPPPHQTA
;
A
#
# COMPACT_ATOMS: atom_id res chain seq x y z
N GLU A 1 -12.41 -14.73 7.21
CA GLU A 1 -11.09 -14.54 6.55
C GLU A 1 -10.66 -13.09 6.68
N ILE A 2 -9.40 -12.77 6.38
CA ILE A 2 -8.84 -11.41 6.50
C ILE A 2 -8.57 -10.86 5.10
N ASP A 3 -9.17 -9.73 4.75
CA ASP A 3 -9.03 -9.12 3.42
C ASP A 3 -7.78 -8.22 3.31
N LEU A 4 -7.41 -7.55 4.40
CA LEU A 4 -6.34 -6.57 4.44
C LEU A 4 -5.50 -6.72 5.72
N ILE A 5 -4.18 -6.74 5.56
CA ILE A 5 -3.21 -6.68 6.65
C ILE A 5 -2.38 -5.42 6.47
N LEU A 6 -2.43 -4.54 7.46
CA LEU A 6 -1.54 -3.38 7.57
C LEU A 6 -0.53 -3.65 8.67
N THR A 7 0.75 -3.69 8.31
CA THR A 7 1.83 -3.75 9.31
C THR A 7 2.40 -2.36 9.53
N THR A 8 2.95 -2.07 10.70
CA THR A 8 3.61 -0.81 10.99
C THR A 8 5.02 -1.04 11.53
N GLY A 9 5.98 -0.22 11.08
CA GLY A 9 7.36 -0.26 11.52
C GLY A 9 8.21 -1.37 10.90
N GLY A 10 9.50 -1.35 11.25
CA GLY A 10 10.48 -2.33 10.76
C GLY A 10 10.81 -2.21 9.27
N THR A 11 10.58 -1.05 8.65
CA THR A 11 10.81 -0.78 7.23
C THR A 11 12.02 0.11 6.94
N GLY A 12 12.75 0.59 7.95
CA GLY A 12 13.94 1.43 7.77
C GLY A 12 15.21 0.62 7.47
N PHE A 13 16.38 1.25 7.60
CA PHE A 13 17.69 0.61 7.36
C PHE A 13 18.32 0.03 8.64
N SER A 14 17.60 0.00 9.76
CA SER A 14 18.14 -0.60 10.98
C SER A 14 18.36 -2.11 10.78
N PRO A 15 19.40 -2.74 11.37
CA PRO A 15 19.61 -4.19 11.27
C PRO A 15 18.42 -5.04 11.77
N ARG A 16 17.58 -4.47 12.66
CA ARG A 16 16.36 -5.09 13.18
C ARG A 16 15.13 -4.89 12.29
N ASP A 17 15.19 -3.97 11.33
CA ASP A 17 14.08 -3.68 10.43
C ASP A 17 13.99 -4.83 9.42
N ARG A 18 13.08 -5.78 9.64
CA ARG A 18 12.94 -7.01 8.84
C ARG A 18 11.55 -7.21 8.26
N THR A 19 10.65 -6.23 8.45
CA THR A 19 9.26 -6.32 7.98
C THR A 19 9.19 -6.56 6.47
N PRO A 20 9.95 -5.86 5.61
CA PRO A 20 9.90 -6.10 4.17
C PRO A 20 10.32 -7.51 3.76
N GLU A 21 11.38 -8.04 4.35
CA GLU A 21 11.86 -9.40 4.11
C GLU A 21 10.83 -10.44 4.57
N ALA A 22 10.23 -10.23 5.75
CA ALA A 22 9.19 -11.11 6.26
C ALA A 22 7.96 -11.11 5.35
N THR A 23 7.52 -9.94 4.88
CA THR A 23 6.40 -9.83 3.94
C THR A 23 6.71 -10.49 2.61
N ARG A 24 7.90 -10.24 2.03
CA ARG A 24 8.33 -10.88 0.76
C ARG A 24 8.35 -12.41 0.82
N LYS A 25 8.62 -13.00 1.99
CA LYS A 25 8.61 -14.46 2.18
C LYS A 25 7.22 -15.09 2.14
N VAL A 26 6.17 -14.32 2.36
CA VAL A 26 4.80 -14.85 2.51
C VAL A 26 3.84 -14.43 1.41
N VAL A 27 4.17 -13.38 0.66
CA VAL A 27 3.35 -12.94 -0.49
C VAL A 27 3.65 -13.77 -1.73
N GLU A 28 2.62 -14.06 -2.51
CA GLU A 28 2.69 -14.80 -3.78
C GLU A 28 2.94 -13.85 -4.95
N ARG A 29 2.41 -12.62 -4.88
CA ARG A 29 2.55 -11.57 -5.89
C ARG A 29 2.84 -10.23 -5.23
N LEU A 30 3.74 -9.43 -5.80
CA LEU A 30 4.02 -8.08 -5.31
C LEU A 30 3.00 -7.08 -5.87
N ALA A 31 2.70 -6.06 -5.08
CA ALA A 31 1.86 -4.92 -5.44
C ALA A 31 2.66 -3.60 -5.31
N PRO A 32 3.73 -3.41 -6.11
CA PRO A 32 4.70 -2.34 -5.90
C PRO A 32 4.10 -0.93 -6.03
N GLY A 33 3.08 -0.75 -6.89
CA GLY A 33 2.45 0.55 -7.13
C GLY A 33 1.91 1.25 -5.87
N LEU A 34 1.42 0.49 -4.88
CA LEU A 34 0.98 1.06 -3.60
C LEU A 34 2.15 1.71 -2.84
N VAL A 35 3.30 1.04 -2.81
CA VAL A 35 4.50 1.51 -2.11
C VAL A 35 5.15 2.68 -2.86
N GLU A 36 5.16 2.61 -4.19
CA GLU A 36 5.65 3.69 -5.04
C GLU A 36 4.85 4.98 -4.81
N ALA A 37 3.52 4.90 -4.80
CA ALA A 37 2.65 6.05 -4.52
C ALA A 37 2.88 6.64 -3.12
N MET A 38 2.89 5.78 -2.09
CA MET A 38 3.19 6.14 -0.70
C MET A 38 4.53 6.90 -0.56
N ARG A 39 5.58 6.35 -1.17
CA ARG A 39 6.93 6.92 -1.14
C ARG A 39 7.01 8.21 -1.93
N ALA A 40 6.44 8.26 -3.14
CA ALA A 40 6.40 9.45 -3.98
C ALA A 40 5.73 10.63 -3.25
N ARG A 41 4.58 10.41 -2.61
CA ARG A 41 3.93 11.45 -1.81
C ARG A 41 4.76 11.88 -0.61
N SER A 42 5.38 10.93 0.08
CA SER A 42 6.22 11.22 1.25
C SER A 42 7.50 11.98 0.89
N MET A 43 8.09 11.73 -0.29
CA MET A 43 9.28 12.44 -0.77
C MET A 43 9.05 13.93 -0.99
N ASN A 44 7.82 14.35 -1.30
CA ASN A 44 7.45 15.78 -1.36
C ASN A 44 7.48 16.47 0.01
N LYS A 45 7.49 15.71 1.11
CA LYS A 45 7.53 16.23 2.48
C LYS A 45 8.93 16.10 3.10
N THR A 46 9.64 15.03 2.80
CA THR A 46 10.97 14.79 3.36
C THR A 46 11.81 13.86 2.47
N PRO A 47 13.09 14.17 2.24
CA PRO A 47 13.97 13.29 1.47
C PRO A 47 14.17 11.92 2.14
N HIS A 48 14.00 11.82 3.47
CA HIS A 48 14.16 10.57 4.21
C HIS A 48 13.14 9.49 3.80
N ALA A 49 12.04 9.85 3.13
CA ALA A 49 11.08 8.88 2.59
C ALA A 49 11.73 7.87 1.63
N MET A 50 12.83 8.25 0.97
CA MET A 50 13.62 7.34 0.12
C MET A 50 14.17 6.13 0.89
N LEU A 51 14.39 6.25 2.19
CA LEU A 51 14.99 5.22 3.03
C LEU A 51 14.03 4.10 3.46
N SER A 52 12.73 4.23 3.16
CA SER A 52 11.78 3.15 3.42
C SER A 52 12.09 1.93 2.56
N ARG A 53 11.98 0.73 3.11
CA ARG A 53 12.06 -0.53 2.35
C ARG A 53 10.71 -1.24 2.31
N ALA A 54 9.63 -0.56 2.70
CA ALA A 54 8.28 -1.10 2.71
C ALA A 54 7.96 -1.86 1.42
N VAL A 55 7.21 -2.96 1.54
CA VAL A 55 6.65 -3.69 0.40
C VAL A 55 5.15 -3.81 0.57
N ALA A 56 4.47 -4.06 -0.53
CA ALA A 56 3.09 -4.52 -0.54
C ALA A 56 2.99 -5.74 -1.45
N GLY A 57 2.08 -6.65 -1.13
CA GLY A 57 1.86 -7.85 -1.90
C GLY A 57 0.62 -8.60 -1.48
N ILE A 58 0.29 -9.63 -2.26
CA ILE A 58 -0.93 -10.41 -2.15
C ILE A 58 -0.54 -11.82 -1.70
N ARG A 59 -1.29 -12.36 -0.75
CA ARG A 59 -1.22 -13.78 -0.34
C ARG A 59 -2.64 -14.34 -0.40
N LYS A 60 -2.92 -15.28 -1.29
CA LYS A 60 -4.29 -15.72 -1.61
C LYS A 60 -5.16 -14.50 -1.94
N SER A 61 -6.27 -14.30 -1.21
CA SER A 61 -7.16 -13.14 -1.34
C SER A 61 -6.90 -12.03 -0.30
N THR A 62 -5.74 -12.04 0.37
CA THR A 62 -5.38 -11.01 1.35
C THR A 62 -4.34 -10.05 0.79
N LEU A 63 -4.64 -8.74 0.84
CA LEU A 63 -3.65 -7.69 0.57
C LEU A 63 -2.83 -7.41 1.83
N ILE A 64 -1.51 -7.34 1.70
CA ILE A 64 -0.58 -7.01 2.78
C ILE A 64 0.19 -5.74 2.40
N VAL A 65 0.18 -4.73 3.26
CA VAL A 65 0.91 -3.46 3.04
C VAL A 65 1.75 -3.13 4.27
N ASN A 66 3.04 -2.84 4.06
CA ASN A 66 3.89 -2.32 5.12
C ASN A 66 3.81 -0.79 5.19
N LEU A 67 3.43 -0.26 6.35
CA LEU A 67 3.45 1.15 6.65
C LEU A 67 4.71 1.53 7.46
N PRO A 68 5.12 2.81 7.45
CA PRO A 68 6.20 3.31 8.30
C PRO A 68 5.91 3.12 9.80
N GLY A 69 6.90 3.34 10.66
CA GLY A 69 6.78 3.07 12.11
C GLY A 69 6.23 4.21 12.98
N SER A 70 6.22 5.46 12.50
CA SER A 70 5.69 6.58 13.28
C SER A 70 4.20 6.83 12.98
N PRO A 71 3.37 7.21 13.97
CA PRO A 71 1.95 7.47 13.76
C PRO A 71 1.68 8.49 12.62
N LYS A 72 2.44 9.59 12.60
CA LYS A 72 2.36 10.59 11.52
C LYS A 72 2.62 9.97 10.16
N ALA A 73 3.70 9.20 10.01
CA ALA A 73 4.05 8.62 8.72
C ALA A 73 3.04 7.53 8.30
N VAL A 74 2.46 6.78 9.24
CA VAL A 74 1.35 5.86 8.98
C VAL A 74 0.16 6.60 8.38
N GLU A 75 -0.30 7.66 9.04
CA GLU A 75 -1.42 8.48 8.56
C GLU A 75 -1.14 9.03 7.16
N GLU A 76 0.01 9.67 6.96
CA GLU A 76 0.38 10.27 5.68
C GLU A 76 0.46 9.27 4.53
N ASN A 77 0.94 8.05 4.79
CA ASN A 77 1.08 7.01 3.77
C ASN A 77 -0.23 6.29 3.53
N LEU A 78 -1.01 6.01 4.58
CA LEU A 78 -2.29 5.33 4.45
C LEU A 78 -3.31 6.19 3.71
N THR A 79 -3.36 7.51 3.95
CA THR A 79 -4.22 8.44 3.20
C THR A 79 -3.97 8.40 1.70
N VAL A 80 -2.74 8.12 1.26
CA VAL A 80 -2.40 8.03 -0.18
C VAL A 80 -3.05 6.82 -0.83
N ILE A 81 -3.11 5.69 -0.14
CA ILE A 81 -3.55 4.42 -0.71
C ILE A 81 -5.00 4.08 -0.38
N ILE A 82 -5.59 4.67 0.66
CA ILE A 82 -6.98 4.45 1.07
C ILE A 82 -7.96 4.46 -0.11
N PRO A 83 -7.90 5.42 -1.06
CA PRO A 83 -8.86 5.46 -2.16
C PRO A 83 -8.83 4.21 -3.06
N ALA A 84 -7.68 3.53 -3.15
CA ALA A 84 -7.52 2.32 -3.97
C ALA A 84 -7.87 1.02 -3.22
N LEU A 85 -7.90 1.03 -1.88
CA LEU A 85 -8.05 -0.19 -1.08
C LEU A 85 -9.40 -0.90 -1.27
N PRO A 86 -10.57 -0.21 -1.30
CA PRO A 86 -11.86 -0.89 -1.50
C PRO A 86 -11.90 -1.69 -2.81
N HIS A 87 -11.50 -1.04 -3.92
CA HIS A 87 -11.47 -1.69 -5.23
C HIS A 87 -10.45 -2.84 -5.28
N ALA A 88 -9.26 -2.66 -4.68
CA ALA A 88 -8.27 -3.74 -4.59
C ALA A 88 -8.81 -4.97 -3.83
N ILE A 89 -9.55 -4.76 -2.75
CA ILE A 89 -10.18 -5.85 -1.98
C ILE A 89 -11.29 -6.53 -2.79
N GLN A 90 -12.12 -5.76 -3.49
CA GLN A 90 -13.17 -6.31 -4.38
C GLN A 90 -12.56 -7.22 -5.45
N LEU A 91 -11.49 -6.76 -6.12
CA LEU A 91 -10.77 -7.56 -7.12
C LEU A 91 -10.24 -8.88 -6.54
N LEU A 92 -9.66 -8.86 -5.34
CA LEU A 92 -9.12 -10.06 -4.69
C LEU A 92 -10.18 -11.05 -4.23
N ARG A 93 -11.41 -10.57 -4.04
CA ARG A 93 -12.58 -11.37 -3.66
C ARG A 93 -13.41 -11.81 -4.86
N GLU A 94 -12.99 -11.46 -6.08
CA GLU A 94 -13.73 -11.71 -7.31
C GLU A 94 -15.17 -11.16 -7.24
N ASP A 95 -15.32 -10.01 -6.57
CA ASP A 95 -16.61 -9.34 -6.42
C ASP A 95 -17.05 -8.76 -7.78
N PRO A 96 -18.23 -9.13 -8.32
CA PRO A 96 -18.77 -8.58 -9.56
C PRO A 96 -18.87 -7.05 -9.57
N GLU A 97 -18.94 -6.42 -8.40
CA GLU A 97 -18.95 -4.98 -8.24
C GLU A 97 -17.64 -4.30 -8.61
N ALA A 98 -16.52 -5.03 -8.62
CA ALA A 98 -15.21 -4.49 -8.93
C ALA A 98 -15.20 -3.82 -10.32
N GLU A 99 -15.86 -4.42 -11.29
CA GLU A 99 -15.91 -3.95 -12.68
C GLU A 99 -16.69 -2.63 -12.86
N ARG A 100 -17.57 -2.28 -11.91
CA ARG A 100 -18.35 -1.04 -11.98
C ARG A 100 -17.54 0.22 -11.67
N GLY A 101 -16.38 0.06 -11.01
CA GLY A 101 -15.51 1.15 -10.55
C GLY A 101 -14.59 1.75 -11.63
N HIS A 102 -14.55 1.19 -12.84
CA HIS A 102 -13.68 1.65 -13.94
C HIS A 102 -14.11 2.98 -14.59
N HIS A 103 -15.14 3.65 -14.08
CA HIS A 103 -15.51 4.99 -14.53
C HIS A 103 -14.46 6.01 -14.11
N LEU A 104 -13.47 6.22 -14.98
CA LEU A 104 -12.67 7.45 -15.00
C LEU A 104 -13.64 8.65 -15.01
N PRO A 105 -13.44 9.69 -14.17
CA PRO A 105 -14.16 10.94 -14.37
C PRO A 105 -13.87 11.45 -15.79
N PRO A 106 -14.86 11.98 -16.52
CA PRO A 106 -14.64 12.53 -17.84
C PRO A 106 -13.57 13.61 -17.79
N PRO A 107 -12.72 13.74 -18.84
CA PRO A 107 -11.51 14.59 -18.85
C PRO A 107 -11.76 16.11 -18.76
N HIS A 108 -12.95 16.54 -18.33
CA HIS A 108 -13.40 17.94 -18.34
C HIS A 108 -13.95 18.44 -17.00
N GLN A 109 -13.73 17.73 -15.89
CA GLN A 109 -14.08 18.21 -14.55
C GLN A 109 -12.83 18.40 -13.67
N THR A 110 -11.96 19.32 -14.09
CA THR A 110 -11.10 20.08 -13.18
C THR A 110 -11.33 21.54 -13.52
N ALA A 111 -12.22 22.17 -12.75
CA ALA A 111 -12.31 23.61 -12.62
C ALA A 111 -11.31 24.08 -11.57
#